data_AF-A0AAE1M7G4-F1
#
_entry.id   AF-A0AAE1M7G4-F1
#
_cell.length_a   1.000
_cell.length_b   1.000
_cell.length_c   1.000
_cell.angle_alpha   90.00
_cell.angle_beta   90.00
_cell.angle_gamma   90.00
#
_symmetry.space_group_name_H-M   'P 1'
#
loop_
_entity.id
_entity.type
_entity.pdbx_description
1 polymer ?
#
loop_
_entity_poly.entity_id
_entity_poly.type
_entity_poly.pdbx_seq_one_letter_code
_entity_poly.pdbx_strand_id
1 'polypeptide(L)'
;MAALKLLLSQARRHYLTNHHSHLHSSLFLGCRRSLCSSSSSQSDESDSKPPPPPSGPSPTISIQPVAYPVKPKEPSPLDTTESSEAQLQNQTPAPPPPRRPRGPTLAEDAAESRRAWTREDIRYVKDASPSISPVSYPLRVAPLPEDKTTAGAEAGKDDGAKENEEIERETRKIRADDQLKRRVIRAAEEEKVRVPFPTLIKVKPKEKAPILDLTEAIRQVKANAKAKFDETVEVHVRLGIESKRTEMAVRGTMILPHGTPKAVSVAVFAEGADAEEARAAGADIVGGKELIEEIANGTNKLRVDKCFSTPGMAPHLGKIAQYLRKRRLMPDKKLGTLTSDIPGQLKELRRGRVDFKMESKSIVHAGIGKVSFREDQLRENIGAFMNDLLAAKPAGLKKTSKYAGYVLSVHMCSTMGPGFPVSIQSLSRAADNYKSLNVV
;
A
#
# COMPACT_ATOMS: atom_id res chain seq x y z
N MET A 1 -53.16 7.83 37.54
CA MET A 1 -53.64 7.19 36.30
C MET A 1 -54.12 8.17 35.22
N ALA A 2 -54.94 9.19 35.52
CA ALA A 2 -55.51 10.07 34.49
C ALA A 2 -54.47 10.97 33.76
N ALA A 3 -53.59 11.66 34.50
CA ALA A 3 -52.62 12.61 33.92
C ALA A 3 -51.66 11.97 32.88
N LEU A 4 -51.27 10.71 33.09
CA LEU A 4 -50.31 10.00 32.24
C LEU A 4 -50.93 9.60 30.89
N LYS A 5 -52.25 9.33 30.84
CA LYS A 5 -52.99 9.13 29.57
C LYS A 5 -53.08 10.43 28.76
N LEU A 6 -53.21 11.58 29.42
CA LEU A 6 -53.33 12.89 28.77
C LEU A 6 -52.02 13.27 28.07
N LEU A 7 -50.88 13.09 28.75
CA LEU A 7 -49.53 13.31 28.21
C LEU A 7 -49.22 12.41 26.98
N LEU A 8 -49.60 11.12 27.04
CA LEU A 8 -49.46 10.20 25.90
C LEU A 8 -50.41 10.51 24.73
N SER A 9 -51.54 11.20 24.97
CA SER A 9 -52.47 11.62 23.91
C SER A 9 -52.00 12.85 23.13
N GLN A 10 -51.20 13.72 23.75
CA GLN A 10 -50.66 14.92 23.12
C GLN A 10 -49.43 14.60 22.24
N ALA A 11 -48.61 13.63 22.64
CA ALA A 11 -47.45 13.16 21.86
C ALA A 11 -47.80 12.43 20.53
N ARG A 12 -49.08 12.15 20.26
CA ARG A 12 -49.54 11.48 19.02
C ARG A 12 -50.09 12.42 17.93
N ARG A 13 -50.04 13.74 18.12
CA ARG A 13 -50.59 14.73 17.15
C ARG A 13 -49.58 15.52 16.33
N HIS A 14 -48.27 15.32 16.54
CA HIS A 14 -47.22 15.87 15.68
C HIS A 14 -46.16 14.82 15.39
N TYR A 15 -46.34 14.04 14.31
CA TYR A 15 -45.28 13.43 13.48
C TYR A 15 -45.93 12.62 12.33
N LEU A 16 -46.49 13.31 11.33
CA LEU A 16 -46.76 12.77 9.98
C LEU A 16 -47.08 13.94 9.03
N THR A 17 -46.05 14.57 8.47
CA THR A 17 -46.18 15.48 7.32
C THR A 17 -45.16 15.10 6.26
N ASN A 18 -45.62 14.32 5.28
CA ASN A 18 -44.85 14.02 4.07
C ASN A 18 -44.61 15.32 3.29
N HIS A 19 -43.36 15.75 3.17
CA HIS A 19 -42.99 16.78 2.20
C HIS A 19 -42.80 16.16 0.82
N HIS A 20 -43.91 16.03 0.07
CA HIS A 20 -43.83 16.16 -1.39
C HIS A 20 -43.72 17.66 -1.71
N SER A 21 -42.65 18.07 -2.37
CA SER A 21 -42.57 19.37 -3.04
C SER A 21 -42.62 19.15 -4.55
N HIS A 22 -43.74 19.52 -5.15
CA HIS A 22 -43.94 19.52 -6.60
C HIS A 22 -44.01 20.96 -7.11
N LEU A 23 -43.36 21.18 -8.25
CA LEU A 23 -43.62 22.23 -9.24
C LEU A 23 -43.21 23.68 -8.90
N HIS A 24 -42.32 24.21 -9.73
CA HIS A 24 -42.68 25.40 -10.50
C HIS A 24 -43.06 24.96 -11.92
N SER A 25 -44.07 25.61 -12.48
CA SER A 25 -44.65 25.37 -13.80
C SER A 25 -44.97 26.71 -14.45
N SER A 26 -45.36 26.69 -15.73
CA SER A 26 -45.80 27.83 -16.56
C SER A 26 -44.63 28.70 -17.10
N LEU A 27 -44.58 29.14 -18.37
CA LEU A 27 -45.49 29.03 -19.52
C LEU A 27 -44.65 28.89 -20.82
N PHE A 28 -45.17 28.19 -21.85
CA PHE A 28 -45.61 28.82 -23.11
C PHE A 28 -46.24 27.80 -24.08
N LEU A 29 -47.27 28.24 -24.81
CA LEU A 29 -48.11 27.45 -25.72
C LEU A 29 -47.50 27.34 -27.13
N GLY A 30 -47.93 26.35 -27.93
CA GLY A 30 -47.82 26.45 -29.39
C GLY A 30 -48.17 25.23 -30.25
N CYS A 31 -49.46 24.88 -30.38
CA CYS A 31 -50.07 24.19 -31.56
C CYS A 31 -49.52 22.80 -32.03
N ARG A 32 -50.22 22.00 -32.84
CA ARG A 32 -51.65 21.60 -32.97
C ARG A 32 -51.72 20.50 -34.05
N ARG A 33 -52.63 19.51 -33.90
CA ARG A 33 -53.22 18.66 -34.99
C ARG A 33 -52.26 17.65 -35.70
N SER A 34 -52.71 16.52 -36.27
CA SER A 34 -53.99 15.74 -36.16
C SER A 34 -53.95 14.41 -36.95
N LEU A 35 -54.89 13.48 -36.67
CA LEU A 35 -55.30 12.29 -37.45
C LEU A 35 -54.29 11.10 -37.44
N CYS A 36 -54.65 9.81 -37.27
CA CYS A 36 -55.68 8.94 -37.91
C CYS A 36 -55.36 8.68 -39.41
N SER A 37 -55.42 7.46 -39.98
CA SER A 37 -55.77 6.10 -39.50
C SER A 37 -55.43 5.03 -40.57
N SER A 38 -55.71 3.74 -40.26
CA SER A 38 -56.04 2.63 -41.20
C SER A 38 -55.03 2.12 -42.26
N SER A 39 -54.47 0.93 -41.96
CA SER A 39 -54.46 -0.32 -42.77
C SER A 39 -54.59 -0.32 -44.30
N SER A 40 -53.70 -1.08 -44.96
CA SER A 40 -54.02 -1.91 -46.14
C SER A 40 -53.04 -3.09 -46.26
N SER A 41 -53.46 -4.17 -46.93
CA SER A 41 -52.78 -5.48 -46.95
C SER A 41 -53.05 -6.23 -48.26
N GLN A 42 -52.01 -6.75 -48.89
CA GLN A 42 -51.93 -7.77 -49.97
C GLN A 42 -50.50 -7.66 -50.56
N SER A 43 -49.84 -8.66 -51.13
CA SER A 43 -49.70 -10.13 -51.02
C SER A 43 -48.74 -10.51 -52.18
N ASP A 44 -48.41 -11.80 -52.32
CA ASP A 44 -47.74 -12.40 -53.50
C ASP A 44 -46.21 -12.10 -53.63
N GLU A 45 -45.36 -13.00 -54.12
CA GLU A 45 -45.26 -14.46 -53.96
C GLU A 45 -43.78 -14.88 -54.24
N SER A 46 -43.40 -16.12 -53.88
CA SER A 46 -42.23 -16.89 -54.34
C SER A 46 -40.97 -16.16 -54.87
N ASP A 47 -39.83 -16.32 -54.19
CA ASP A 47 -38.89 -17.38 -54.61
C ASP A 47 -37.78 -17.67 -53.58
N SER A 48 -37.42 -18.95 -53.45
CA SER A 48 -36.41 -19.41 -52.49
C SER A 48 -35.13 -19.84 -53.21
N LYS A 49 -33.97 -19.27 -52.83
CA LYS A 49 -32.67 -19.74 -53.33
C LYS A 49 -31.62 -19.73 -52.21
N PRO A 50 -30.88 -20.83 -52.00
CA PRO A 50 -30.01 -21.00 -50.82
C PRO A 50 -28.68 -20.22 -50.93
N PRO A 51 -28.00 -19.97 -49.80
CA PRO A 51 -26.67 -19.36 -49.78
C PRO A 51 -25.60 -20.31 -50.40
N PRO A 52 -24.52 -19.76 -50.99
CA PRO A 52 -23.48 -20.55 -51.64
C PRO A 52 -22.60 -21.32 -50.63
N PRO A 53 -22.04 -22.49 -51.02
CA PRO A 53 -21.17 -23.29 -50.16
C PRO A 53 -19.77 -22.68 -49.98
N PRO A 54 -19.08 -22.96 -48.87
CA PRO A 54 -17.73 -22.45 -48.61
C PRO A 54 -16.68 -23.12 -49.50
N SER A 55 -15.91 -22.29 -50.20
CA SER A 55 -14.82 -22.72 -51.08
C SER A 55 -13.52 -23.01 -50.33
N GLY A 56 -13.04 -24.25 -50.40
CA GLY A 56 -11.62 -24.62 -50.59
C GLY A 56 -10.60 -24.33 -49.48
N PRO A 57 -9.59 -25.21 -49.27
CA PRO A 57 -8.54 -24.99 -48.27
C PRO A 57 -7.57 -23.86 -48.68
N SER A 58 -7.03 -23.18 -47.66
CA SER A 58 -6.03 -22.12 -47.79
C SER A 58 -4.73 -22.61 -48.46
N PRO A 59 -4.04 -21.75 -49.24
CA PRO A 59 -2.80 -22.13 -49.90
C PRO A 59 -1.66 -22.33 -48.89
N THR A 60 -1.01 -23.49 -48.95
CA THR A 60 0.18 -23.83 -48.17
C THR A 60 1.34 -22.91 -48.56
N ILE A 61 1.80 -22.08 -47.62
CA ILE A 61 3.02 -21.28 -47.79
C ILE A 61 4.22 -22.23 -47.71
N SER A 62 4.94 -22.41 -48.82
CA SER A 62 6.17 -23.19 -48.83
C SER A 62 7.29 -22.43 -48.12
N ILE A 63 7.66 -22.86 -46.92
CA ILE A 63 8.80 -22.32 -46.19
C ILE A 63 10.09 -22.84 -46.86
N GLN A 64 10.80 -21.96 -47.57
CA GLN A 64 12.18 -22.24 -47.96
C GLN A 64 13.12 -21.99 -46.76
N PRO A 65 14.02 -22.94 -46.42
CA PRO A 65 14.99 -22.74 -45.36
C PRO A 65 16.08 -21.76 -45.80
N VAL A 66 15.99 -20.50 -45.37
CA VAL A 66 17.07 -19.51 -45.52
C VAL A 66 18.17 -19.86 -44.52
N ALA A 67 19.26 -20.45 -45.01
CA ALA A 67 20.45 -20.72 -44.21
C ALA A 67 21.23 -19.43 -43.94
N TYR A 68 21.28 -18.99 -42.68
CA TYR A 68 22.13 -17.89 -42.26
C TYR A 68 23.59 -18.36 -42.10
N PRO A 69 24.59 -17.62 -42.61
CA PRO A 69 25.99 -17.95 -42.35
C PRO A 69 26.31 -17.80 -40.86
N VAL A 70 26.93 -18.84 -40.29
CA VAL A 70 27.35 -18.87 -38.89
C VAL A 70 28.42 -17.80 -38.65
N LYS A 71 28.15 -16.89 -37.72
CA LYS A 71 29.10 -15.85 -37.29
C LYS A 71 30.36 -16.51 -36.71
N PRO A 72 31.59 -16.21 -37.20
CA PRO A 72 32.80 -16.82 -36.67
C PRO A 72 32.95 -16.59 -35.16
N LYS A 73 33.30 -17.66 -34.46
CA LYS A 73 33.52 -17.67 -33.01
C LYS A 73 35.00 -17.41 -32.75
N GLU A 74 35.32 -16.29 -32.13
CA GLU A 74 36.70 -15.95 -31.78
C GLU A 74 37.28 -16.98 -30.79
N PRO A 75 38.51 -17.48 -31.01
CA PRO A 75 39.13 -18.45 -30.12
C PRO A 75 39.69 -17.79 -28.85
N SER A 76 39.46 -18.45 -27.72
CA SER A 76 40.11 -18.17 -26.43
C SER A 76 41.62 -18.43 -26.49
N PRO A 77 42.49 -17.52 -26.03
CA PRO A 77 43.93 -17.78 -25.94
C PRO A 77 44.31 -18.42 -24.60
N LEU A 78 45.16 -19.46 -24.67
CA LEU A 78 46.04 -19.87 -23.58
C LEU A 78 47.42 -20.23 -24.15
N ASP A 79 48.43 -19.72 -23.45
CA ASP A 79 49.81 -20.21 -23.29
C ASP A 79 50.68 -20.52 -24.51
N THR A 80 51.68 -19.64 -24.72
CA THR A 80 53.05 -20.04 -25.12
C THR A 80 54.06 -19.15 -24.40
N THR A 81 55.04 -19.78 -23.75
CA THR A 81 56.17 -19.18 -23.03
C THR A 81 57.42 -19.08 -23.92
N GLU A 82 58.27 -18.06 -23.63
CA GLU A 82 59.69 -17.93 -24.08
C GLU A 82 59.91 -17.75 -25.61
N SER A 83 60.78 -16.89 -26.14
CA SER A 83 61.72 -15.86 -25.65
C SER A 83 61.89 -14.79 -26.78
N SER A 84 62.81 -13.80 -26.83
CA SER A 84 63.96 -13.39 -26.01
C SER A 84 64.28 -11.88 -26.20
N GLU A 85 64.62 -11.19 -25.11
CA GLU A 85 65.64 -10.12 -24.96
C GLU A 85 65.65 -8.81 -25.80
N ALA A 86 66.10 -7.75 -25.10
CA ALA A 86 66.81 -6.56 -25.59
C ALA A 86 66.05 -5.47 -26.40
N GLN A 87 65.34 -4.60 -25.68
CA GLN A 87 65.56 -3.15 -25.84
C GLN A 87 65.19 -2.36 -24.57
N LEU A 88 66.21 -1.90 -23.83
CA LEU A 88 66.04 -0.87 -22.80
C LEU A 88 65.82 0.48 -23.47
N GLN A 89 64.68 1.13 -23.21
CA GLN A 89 64.66 2.59 -23.00
C GLN A 89 63.36 3.05 -22.31
N ASN A 90 63.54 3.49 -21.06
CA ASN A 90 62.78 4.52 -20.35
C ASN A 90 61.28 4.68 -20.65
N GLN A 91 60.45 4.11 -19.77
CA GLN A 91 59.35 4.86 -19.15
C GLN A 91 58.88 4.20 -17.85
N THR A 92 59.06 4.92 -16.74
CA THR A 92 58.55 4.55 -15.41
C THR A 92 57.02 4.54 -15.42
N PRO A 93 56.34 3.50 -14.91
CA PRO A 93 54.89 3.51 -14.79
C PRO A 93 54.45 4.63 -13.82
N ALA A 94 53.43 5.40 -14.23
CA ALA A 94 52.94 6.53 -13.45
C ALA A 94 52.44 6.09 -12.06
N PRO A 95 52.67 6.90 -11.00
CA PRO A 95 52.09 6.62 -9.69
C PRO A 95 50.56 6.65 -9.74
N PRO A 96 49.86 5.89 -8.87
CA PRO A 96 48.40 5.93 -8.81
C PRO A 96 47.92 7.36 -8.55
N PRO A 97 46.78 7.78 -9.14
CA PRO A 97 46.30 9.16 -9.03
C PRO A 97 46.11 9.52 -7.55
N PRO A 98 46.51 10.73 -7.12
CA PRO A 98 46.38 11.14 -5.73
C PRO A 98 44.93 11.02 -5.30
N ARG A 99 44.71 10.36 -4.15
CA ARG A 99 43.39 10.34 -3.51
C ARG A 99 42.94 11.79 -3.35
N ARG A 100 41.84 12.16 -4.01
CA ARG A 100 41.22 13.48 -3.81
C ARG A 100 41.08 13.73 -2.31
N PRO A 101 41.39 14.93 -1.80
CA PRO A 101 41.16 15.22 -0.39
C PRO A 101 39.69 14.93 -0.09
N ARG A 102 39.45 14.16 0.97
CA ARG A 102 38.08 13.94 1.46
C ARG A 102 37.55 15.32 1.86
N GLY A 103 36.50 15.77 1.18
CA GLY A 103 35.68 16.86 1.71
C GLY A 103 35.18 16.47 3.11
N PRO A 104 34.95 17.45 4.00
CA PRO A 104 34.62 17.17 5.39
C PRO A 104 33.39 16.27 5.47
N THR A 105 33.54 15.17 6.21
CA THR A 105 32.43 14.26 6.52
C THR A 105 31.48 14.90 7.50
N LEU A 106 30.19 14.51 7.46
CA LEU A 106 29.10 14.89 8.38
C LEU A 106 29.28 14.35 9.81
N ALA A 107 30.49 14.54 10.37
CA ALA A 107 30.91 14.18 11.72
C ALA A 107 31.63 15.35 12.42
N GLU A 108 31.98 16.42 11.70
CA GLU A 108 32.70 17.59 12.25
C GLU A 108 31.74 18.70 12.71
N ASP A 109 30.54 18.84 12.13
CA ASP A 109 29.50 19.78 12.58
C ASP A 109 28.96 19.49 14.00
N ALA A 110 29.25 18.30 14.55
CA ALA A 110 28.90 17.93 15.92
C ALA A 110 29.89 18.49 16.98
N ALA A 111 31.04 19.04 16.56
CA ALA A 111 32.06 19.56 17.47
C ALA A 111 31.83 21.03 17.86
N GLU A 112 31.12 21.83 17.05
CA GLU A 112 30.90 23.26 17.35
C GLU A 112 29.78 23.52 18.37
N SER A 113 28.93 22.54 18.70
CA SER A 113 27.82 22.73 19.65
C SER A 113 28.22 22.65 21.15
N ARG A 114 29.51 22.87 21.46
CA ARG A 114 30.04 23.01 22.84
C ARG A 114 30.96 24.22 22.99
N ARG A 115 30.54 25.39 22.48
CA ARG A 115 31.10 26.67 22.95
C ARG A 115 30.83 26.80 24.45
N ALA A 116 31.89 26.89 25.26
CA ALA A 116 31.76 27.25 26.66
C ALA A 116 31.16 28.66 26.76
N TRP A 117 30.10 28.82 27.54
CA TRP A 117 29.39 30.10 27.64
C TRP A 117 30.32 31.17 28.20
N THR A 118 30.35 32.33 27.56
CA THR A 118 31.15 33.46 28.03
C THR A 118 30.48 34.09 29.26
N ARG A 119 31.25 34.89 30.01
CA ARG A 119 30.76 35.68 31.16
C ARG A 119 29.72 36.76 30.76
N GLU A 120 29.52 36.97 29.47
CA GLU A 120 28.52 37.88 28.90
C GLU A 120 27.24 37.12 28.55
N ASP A 121 27.33 35.95 27.93
CA ASP A 121 26.18 35.05 27.69
C ASP A 121 25.46 34.68 28.99
N ILE A 122 26.23 34.36 30.04
CA ILE A 122 25.70 34.00 31.37
C ILE A 122 24.93 35.16 32.02
N ARG A 123 25.29 36.42 31.71
CA ARG A 123 24.53 37.59 32.19
C ARG A 123 23.22 37.73 31.42
N TYR A 124 23.25 37.61 30.09
CA TYR A 124 22.06 37.71 29.25
C TYR A 124 20.96 36.68 29.59
N VAL A 125 21.34 35.45 29.93
CA VAL A 125 20.39 34.41 30.37
C VAL A 125 19.79 34.71 31.75
N LYS A 126 20.52 35.40 32.63
CA LYS A 126 20.08 35.68 34.00
C LYS A 126 18.99 36.76 34.07
N ASP A 127 19.00 37.70 33.13
CA ASP A 127 18.09 38.84 33.11
C ASP A 127 16.83 38.61 32.23
N ALA A 128 16.78 37.51 31.48
CA ALA A 128 15.76 37.26 30.45
C ALA A 128 14.61 36.31 30.85
N SER A 129 14.54 35.83 32.10
CA SER A 129 13.47 34.92 32.56
C SER A 129 12.76 35.41 33.82
N PRO A 130 11.43 35.62 33.81
CA PRO A 130 10.68 35.95 35.03
C PRO A 130 10.71 34.78 36.02
N SER A 131 11.06 35.12 37.27
CA SER A 131 11.22 34.20 38.40
C SER A 131 9.99 33.33 38.67
N ILE A 132 10.01 32.08 38.21
CA ILE A 132 9.21 31.00 38.81
C ILE A 132 10.05 30.40 39.93
N SER A 133 9.82 30.85 41.16
CA SER A 133 10.46 30.32 42.35
C SER A 133 10.11 28.84 42.50
N PRO A 134 11.08 27.90 42.53
CA PRO A 134 10.76 26.52 42.89
C PRO A 134 10.27 26.50 44.33
N VAL A 135 9.08 25.95 44.57
CA VAL A 135 8.56 25.72 45.93
C VAL A 135 9.40 24.62 46.57
N SER A 136 10.47 25.04 47.25
CA SER A 136 11.35 24.14 48.00
C SER A 136 10.64 23.69 49.27
N TYR A 137 10.14 22.45 49.29
CA TYR A 137 9.86 21.78 50.55
C TYR A 137 11.16 21.67 51.35
N PRO A 138 11.18 22.05 52.64
CA PRO A 138 12.36 21.83 53.46
C PRO A 138 12.55 20.33 53.64
N LEU A 139 13.65 19.79 53.10
CA LEU A 139 14.06 18.41 53.32
C LEU A 139 14.56 18.23 54.75
N ARG A 140 13.64 18.29 55.72
CA ARG A 140 13.85 17.91 57.12
C ARG A 140 13.27 16.53 57.37
N VAL A 141 13.79 15.53 56.66
CA VAL A 141 13.88 14.19 57.24
C VAL A 141 15.16 14.22 58.06
N ALA A 142 15.05 14.03 59.37
CA ALA A 142 16.24 13.91 60.21
C ALA A 142 17.02 12.68 59.75
N PRO A 143 18.36 12.74 59.59
CA PRO A 143 19.15 11.53 59.41
C PRO A 143 18.90 10.62 60.60
N LEU A 144 18.57 9.35 60.33
CA LEU A 144 18.43 8.36 61.39
C LEU A 144 19.79 8.13 62.07
N PRO A 145 19.83 7.65 63.33
CA PRO A 145 21.00 7.78 64.20
C PRO A 145 22.26 6.98 63.82
N GLU A 146 22.27 6.32 62.67
CA GLU A 146 23.27 5.32 62.26
C GLU A 146 24.30 5.88 61.26
N ASP A 147 24.01 7.02 60.60
CA ASP A 147 24.96 7.74 59.71
C ASP A 147 26.01 8.55 60.50
N LYS A 148 26.70 7.88 61.44
CA LYS A 148 27.95 8.34 62.03
C LYS A 148 29.05 7.33 61.77
N THR A 149 29.58 7.35 60.55
CA THR A 149 30.87 6.72 60.25
C THR A 149 31.99 7.48 60.95
N THR A 150 32.21 7.21 62.23
CA THR A 150 33.46 7.59 62.91
C THR A 150 34.60 6.81 62.29
N ALA A 151 35.63 7.52 61.83
CA ALA A 151 36.82 6.89 61.26
C ALA A 151 37.50 5.97 62.30
N GLY A 152 37.69 4.70 61.94
CA GLY A 152 38.32 3.68 62.76
C GLY A 152 38.53 2.40 61.95
N ALA A 153 39.75 1.87 62.02
CA ALA A 153 40.31 0.79 61.20
C ALA A 153 39.48 -0.52 61.03
N GLU A 154 39.65 -1.15 59.86
CA GLU A 154 39.65 -2.61 59.62
C GLU A 154 38.45 -3.48 60.08
N ALA A 155 37.43 -3.63 59.22
CA ALA A 155 36.61 -4.87 59.13
C ALA A 155 35.78 -4.95 57.83
N GLY A 156 35.41 -6.16 57.42
CA GLY A 156 34.14 -6.44 56.69
C GLY A 156 34.04 -6.05 55.20
N LYS A 157 34.62 -6.85 54.28
CA LYS A 157 34.33 -6.75 52.83
C LYS A 157 33.01 -7.44 52.41
N ASP A 158 32.22 -7.92 53.37
CA ASP A 158 31.09 -8.84 53.17
C ASP A 158 29.71 -8.21 53.42
N ASP A 159 29.64 -7.07 54.10
CA ASP A 159 28.36 -6.50 54.56
C ASP A 159 27.73 -5.54 53.54
N GLY A 160 28.55 -4.70 52.89
CA GLY A 160 28.08 -3.87 51.77
C GLY A 160 27.58 -4.67 50.54
N ALA A 161 27.88 -5.96 50.44
CA ALA A 161 27.28 -6.83 49.43
C ALA A 161 25.83 -7.20 49.78
N LYS A 162 25.53 -7.40 51.06
CA LYS A 162 24.19 -7.75 51.58
C LYS A 162 23.25 -6.56 51.49
N GLU A 163 23.72 -5.37 51.84
CA GLU A 163 22.96 -4.11 51.70
C GLU A 163 22.59 -3.82 50.23
N ASN A 164 23.53 -4.00 49.29
CA ASN A 164 23.25 -3.84 47.86
C ASN A 164 22.26 -4.89 47.34
N GLU A 165 22.34 -6.15 47.79
CA GLU A 165 21.31 -7.15 47.48
C GLU A 165 19.94 -6.78 48.06
N GLU A 166 19.88 -6.19 49.24
CA GLU A 166 18.63 -5.78 49.89
C GLU A 166 17.97 -4.60 49.14
N ILE A 167 18.75 -3.59 48.76
CA ILE A 167 18.33 -2.49 47.88
C ILE A 167 17.86 -3.02 46.51
N GLU A 168 18.52 -4.02 45.94
CA GLU A 168 18.06 -4.69 44.72
C GLU A 168 16.74 -5.45 44.91
N ARG A 169 16.53 -6.09 46.07
CA ARG A 169 15.26 -6.77 46.39
C ARG A 169 14.12 -5.77 46.57
N GLU A 170 14.35 -4.66 47.27
CA GLU A 170 13.37 -3.59 47.44
C GLU A 170 13.01 -2.92 46.11
N THR A 171 14.00 -2.54 45.29
CA THR A 171 13.72 -1.94 43.97
C THR A 171 12.97 -2.88 43.03
N ARG A 172 13.24 -4.19 43.09
CA ARG A 172 12.43 -5.21 42.38
C ARG A 172 10.99 -5.27 42.90
N LYS A 173 10.78 -5.20 44.23
CA LYS A 173 9.47 -5.19 44.88
C LYS A 173 8.67 -3.94 44.52
N ILE A 174 9.26 -2.75 44.64
CA ILE A 174 8.68 -1.47 44.23
C ILE A 174 8.27 -1.52 42.75
N ARG A 175 9.13 -2.04 41.86
CA ARG A 175 8.84 -2.16 40.43
C ARG A 175 7.72 -3.15 40.11
N ALA A 176 7.54 -4.20 40.93
CA ALA A 176 6.42 -5.12 40.83
C ALA A 176 5.10 -4.48 41.29
N ASP A 177 5.12 -3.77 42.43
CA ASP A 177 3.97 -3.02 42.95
C ASP A 177 3.54 -1.89 42.01
N ASP A 178 4.49 -1.20 41.38
CA ASP A 178 4.20 -0.14 40.40
C ASP A 178 3.59 -0.72 39.11
N GLN A 179 4.01 -1.92 38.69
CA GLN A 179 3.34 -2.66 37.62
C GLN A 179 1.93 -3.10 38.03
N LEU A 180 1.73 -3.55 39.27
CA LEU A 180 0.42 -3.94 39.78
C LEU A 180 -0.52 -2.74 39.85
N LYS A 181 -0.09 -1.62 40.43
CA LYS A 181 -0.82 -0.35 40.48
C LYS A 181 -1.17 0.15 39.08
N ARG A 182 -0.24 0.13 38.12
CA ARG A 182 -0.53 0.49 36.72
C ARG A 182 -1.54 -0.46 36.06
N ARG A 183 -1.51 -1.76 36.36
CA ARG A 183 -2.53 -2.72 35.88
C ARG A 183 -3.90 -2.44 36.50
N VAL A 184 -3.97 -2.13 37.79
CA VAL A 184 -5.22 -1.79 38.50
C VAL A 184 -5.79 -0.46 38.00
N ILE A 185 -4.96 0.58 37.86
CA ILE A 185 -5.37 1.88 37.30
C ILE A 185 -5.86 1.70 35.86
N ARG A 186 -5.14 0.94 35.03
CA ARG A 186 -5.54 0.66 33.66
C ARG A 186 -6.82 -0.17 33.57
N ALA A 187 -7.02 -1.14 34.47
CA ALA A 187 -8.28 -1.89 34.55
C ALA A 187 -9.43 -0.96 34.95
N ALA A 188 -9.22 -0.06 35.91
CA ALA A 188 -10.19 0.94 36.33
C ALA A 188 -10.47 2.02 35.26
N GLU A 189 -9.49 2.35 34.39
CA GLU A 189 -9.70 3.19 33.21
C GLU A 189 -10.47 2.43 32.10
N GLU A 190 -10.11 1.17 31.84
CA GLU A 190 -10.84 0.29 30.90
C GLU A 190 -12.29 0.03 31.36
N GLU A 191 -12.56 0.11 32.67
CA GLU A 191 -13.90 0.08 33.28
C GLU A 191 -14.62 1.44 33.19
N LYS A 192 -13.96 2.56 33.53
CA LYS A 192 -14.55 3.92 33.44
C LYS A 192 -14.87 4.36 32.01
N VAL A 193 -14.12 3.89 31.01
CA VAL A 193 -14.41 4.12 29.59
C VAL A 193 -15.64 3.29 29.10
N ARG A 194 -16.12 2.34 29.92
CA ARG A 194 -17.27 1.47 29.63
C ARG A 194 -18.56 1.83 30.36
N VAL A 195 -18.74 3.10 30.74
CA VAL A 195 -20.08 3.60 31.08
C VAL A 195 -20.67 4.29 29.84
N PRO A 196 -21.35 3.58 28.92
CA PRO A 196 -22.13 4.26 27.91
C PRO A 196 -23.21 5.09 28.61
N PHE A 197 -23.48 6.28 28.09
CA PHE A 197 -24.71 7.00 28.44
C PHE A 197 -25.90 6.01 28.34
N PRO A 198 -26.89 6.07 29.24
CA PRO A 198 -27.99 5.10 29.28
C PRO A 198 -28.87 5.22 28.03
N THR A 199 -28.46 4.55 26.96
CA THR A 199 -29.23 4.41 25.74
C THR A 199 -30.42 3.52 26.04
N LEU A 200 -31.63 4.08 26.03
CA LEU A 200 -32.90 3.37 26.23
C LEU A 200 -33.10 2.20 25.25
N ILE A 201 -32.33 2.17 24.16
CA ILE A 201 -32.24 1.08 23.21
C ILE A 201 -31.17 0.10 23.70
N LYS A 202 -31.58 -1.11 24.13
CA LYS A 202 -30.66 -2.23 24.35
C LYS A 202 -29.99 -2.59 23.02
N VAL A 203 -28.73 -2.20 22.86
CA VAL A 203 -27.92 -2.59 21.69
C VAL A 203 -27.76 -4.10 21.72
N LYS A 204 -28.50 -4.81 20.86
CA LYS A 204 -28.32 -6.25 20.65
C LYS A 204 -26.85 -6.47 20.23
N PRO A 205 -26.12 -7.42 20.85
CA PRO A 205 -24.76 -7.72 20.43
C PRO A 205 -24.80 -8.13 18.95
N LYS A 206 -24.08 -7.39 18.10
CA LYS A 206 -24.07 -7.65 16.66
C LYS A 206 -23.38 -8.99 16.42
N GLU A 207 -24.17 -10.00 16.06
CA GLU A 207 -23.67 -11.35 15.81
C GLU A 207 -22.54 -11.29 14.78
N LYS A 208 -21.44 -12.01 15.08
CA LYS A 208 -20.30 -12.08 14.15
C LYS A 208 -20.76 -12.88 12.94
N ALA A 209 -20.60 -12.32 11.74
CA ALA A 209 -20.89 -13.04 10.51
C ALA A 209 -20.14 -14.38 10.49
N PRO A 210 -20.80 -15.49 10.09
CA PRO A 210 -20.16 -16.80 10.03
C PRO A 210 -18.98 -16.76 9.06
N ILE A 211 -17.91 -17.47 9.41
CA ILE A 211 -16.73 -17.61 8.54
C ILE A 211 -17.11 -18.54 7.39
N LEU A 212 -17.00 -18.07 6.16
CA LEU A 212 -17.40 -18.80 4.96
C LEU A 212 -16.22 -19.50 4.29
N ASP A 213 -16.53 -20.51 3.46
CA ASP A 213 -15.58 -21.00 2.45
C ASP A 213 -15.36 -19.93 1.36
N LEU A 214 -14.22 -19.97 0.68
CA LEU A 214 -13.90 -19.05 -0.42
C LEU A 214 -14.95 -19.11 -1.54
N THR A 215 -15.43 -20.31 -1.88
CA THR A 215 -16.41 -20.51 -2.96
C THR A 215 -17.76 -19.90 -2.60
N GLU A 216 -18.19 -20.09 -1.36
CA GLU A 216 -19.42 -19.52 -0.80
C GLU A 216 -19.33 -18.00 -0.67
N ALA A 217 -18.18 -17.48 -0.23
CA ALA A 217 -17.94 -16.05 -0.13
C ALA A 217 -18.00 -15.36 -1.50
N ILE A 218 -17.40 -15.95 -2.55
CA ILE A 218 -17.51 -15.44 -3.93
C ILE A 218 -18.98 -15.39 -4.37
N ARG A 219 -19.75 -16.46 -4.13
CA ARG A 219 -21.20 -16.50 -4.45
C ARG A 219 -21.99 -15.43 -3.70
N GLN A 220 -21.75 -15.25 -2.41
CA GLN A 220 -22.43 -14.24 -1.60
C GLN A 220 -22.05 -12.81 -2.01
N VAL A 221 -20.78 -12.55 -2.37
CA VAL A 221 -20.36 -11.26 -2.93
C VAL A 221 -21.10 -10.97 -4.24
N LYS A 222 -21.10 -11.93 -5.18
CA LYS A 222 -21.79 -11.77 -6.48
C LYS A 222 -23.31 -11.59 -6.32
N ALA A 223 -23.95 -12.32 -5.41
CA ALA A 223 -25.39 -12.19 -5.13
C ALA A 223 -25.79 -10.87 -4.43
N ASN A 224 -24.84 -10.19 -3.76
CA ASN A 224 -25.10 -8.92 -3.08
C ASN A 224 -24.62 -7.68 -3.85
N ALA A 225 -23.92 -7.86 -4.96
CA ALA A 225 -23.62 -6.79 -5.91
C ALA A 225 -24.90 -6.39 -6.66
N LYS A 226 -25.55 -5.33 -6.20
CA LYS A 226 -26.85 -4.84 -6.69
C LYS A 226 -26.76 -3.46 -7.37
N ALA A 227 -25.56 -2.92 -7.54
CA ALA A 227 -25.38 -1.65 -8.24
C ALA A 227 -25.73 -1.76 -9.73
N LYS A 228 -26.01 -0.60 -10.36
CA LYS A 228 -26.31 -0.50 -11.80
C LYS A 228 -25.08 -0.68 -12.70
N PHE A 229 -23.89 -0.70 -12.12
CA PHE A 229 -22.61 -0.86 -12.81
C PHE A 229 -21.91 -2.12 -12.29
N ASP A 230 -21.02 -2.67 -13.11
CA ASP A 230 -20.24 -3.87 -12.76
C ASP A 230 -19.24 -3.55 -11.64
N GLU A 231 -19.56 -3.97 -10.42
CA GLU A 231 -18.78 -3.70 -9.21
C GLU A 231 -17.42 -4.42 -9.24
N THR A 232 -16.42 -3.85 -8.57
CA THR A 232 -15.13 -4.51 -8.36
C THR A 232 -15.21 -5.40 -7.13
N VAL A 233 -14.67 -6.62 -7.22
CA VAL A 233 -14.49 -7.53 -6.10
C VAL A 233 -13.14 -7.26 -5.45
N GLU A 234 -13.17 -6.93 -4.17
CA GLU A 234 -12.01 -6.51 -3.37
C GLU A 234 -11.75 -7.49 -2.23
N VAL A 235 -10.47 -7.68 -1.91
CA VAL A 235 -10.00 -8.47 -0.77
C VAL A 235 -9.24 -7.56 0.19
N HIS A 236 -9.64 -7.62 1.46
CA HIS A 236 -9.00 -6.88 2.54
C HIS A 236 -8.40 -7.87 3.54
N VAL A 237 -7.06 -7.91 3.59
CA VAL A 237 -6.31 -8.81 4.47
C VAL A 237 -5.77 -8.02 5.65
N ARG A 238 -6.21 -8.34 6.86
CA ARG A 238 -5.63 -7.80 8.09
C ARG A 238 -4.39 -8.60 8.46
N LEU A 239 -3.23 -7.95 8.44
CA LEU A 239 -1.95 -8.55 8.80
C LEU A 239 -1.66 -8.44 10.30
N GLY A 240 -0.90 -9.41 10.82
CA GLY A 240 -0.40 -9.45 12.21
C GLY A 240 0.87 -8.63 12.44
N ILE A 241 1.10 -7.61 11.62
CA ILE A 241 2.32 -6.79 11.58
C ILE A 241 2.09 -5.44 12.25
N GLU A 242 3.14 -4.88 12.87
CA GLU A 242 3.16 -3.48 13.30
C GLU A 242 3.59 -2.57 12.13
N SER A 243 2.64 -1.82 11.56
CA SER A 243 2.89 -0.84 10.48
C SER A 243 3.88 0.28 10.84
N LYS A 244 4.09 0.54 12.14
CA LYS A 244 4.99 1.57 12.66
C LYS A 244 6.46 1.30 12.36
N ARG A 245 6.86 0.04 12.13
CA ARG A 245 8.25 -0.34 11.84
C ARG A 245 8.46 -0.39 10.33
N THR A 246 9.29 0.51 9.80
CA THR A 246 9.56 0.62 8.36
C THR A 246 10.07 -0.69 7.75
N GLU A 247 10.87 -1.46 8.49
CA GLU A 247 11.39 -2.79 8.10
C GLU A 247 10.32 -3.87 7.94
N MET A 248 9.16 -3.71 8.60
CA MET A 248 8.04 -4.64 8.48
C MET A 248 7.01 -4.19 7.42
N ALA A 249 7.32 -3.17 6.61
CA ALA A 249 6.40 -2.66 5.61
C ALA A 249 6.22 -3.63 4.43
N VAL A 250 5.09 -4.33 4.38
CA VAL A 250 4.72 -5.18 3.22
C VAL A 250 4.39 -4.31 2.02
N ARG A 251 5.11 -4.56 0.92
CA ARG A 251 4.85 -4.05 -0.43
C ARG A 251 5.17 -5.17 -1.41
N GLY A 252 4.34 -5.34 -2.43
CA GLY A 252 4.54 -6.35 -3.45
C GLY A 252 3.82 -6.00 -4.74
N THR A 253 4.13 -6.76 -5.77
CA THR A 253 3.51 -6.66 -7.09
C THR A 253 3.03 -8.06 -7.45
N MET A 254 1.76 -8.20 -7.82
CA MET A 254 1.17 -9.46 -8.27
C MET A 254 0.75 -9.35 -9.74
N ILE A 255 0.71 -10.47 -10.45
CA ILE A 255 0.13 -10.56 -11.79
C ILE A 255 -1.14 -11.40 -11.68
N LEU A 256 -2.28 -10.81 -12.00
CA LEU A 256 -3.57 -11.51 -11.96
C LEU A 256 -3.75 -12.35 -13.24
N PRO A 257 -3.87 -13.69 -13.17
CA PRO A 257 -3.94 -14.54 -14.37
C PRO A 257 -5.14 -14.22 -15.27
N HIS A 258 -6.28 -13.81 -14.69
CA HIS A 258 -7.48 -13.41 -15.44
C HIS A 258 -7.61 -11.90 -15.64
N GLY A 259 -6.51 -11.14 -15.49
CA GLY A 259 -6.45 -9.70 -15.75
C GLY A 259 -7.03 -8.80 -14.65
N THR A 260 -6.93 -7.49 -14.86
CA THR A 260 -7.34 -6.45 -13.90
C THR A 260 -8.82 -6.04 -14.04
N PRO A 261 -9.47 -5.59 -12.95
CA PRO A 261 -10.85 -5.07 -13.00
C PRO A 261 -11.01 -3.77 -13.81
N LYS A 262 -9.93 -3.06 -14.11
CA LYS A 262 -9.93 -1.82 -14.89
C LYS A 262 -8.88 -1.89 -16.00
N ALA A 263 -9.20 -1.36 -17.18
CA ALA A 263 -8.21 -0.99 -18.17
C ALA A 263 -7.39 0.20 -17.64
N VAL A 264 -6.08 0.02 -17.51
CA VAL A 264 -5.15 1.02 -16.96
C VAL A 264 -4.69 1.95 -18.08
N SER A 265 -4.91 3.26 -17.95
CA SER A 265 -4.32 4.23 -18.89
C SER A 265 -2.91 4.62 -18.47
N VAL A 266 -1.97 4.67 -19.42
CA VAL A 266 -0.53 4.78 -19.19
C VAL A 266 0.09 5.94 -19.96
N ALA A 267 0.74 6.85 -19.24
CA ALA A 267 1.67 7.81 -19.84
C ALA A 267 3.12 7.35 -19.70
N VAL A 268 3.97 7.70 -20.66
CA VAL A 268 5.41 7.44 -20.61
C VAL A 268 6.19 8.72 -20.92
N PHE A 269 7.11 9.07 -20.04
CA PHE A 269 8.03 10.20 -20.22
C PHE A 269 9.41 9.69 -20.68
N ALA A 270 9.69 9.90 -21.97
CA ALA A 270 10.87 9.38 -22.66
C ALA A 270 11.27 10.28 -23.84
N GLU A 271 12.51 10.17 -24.29
CA GLU A 271 13.05 10.88 -25.46
C GLU A 271 13.85 9.91 -26.34
N GLY A 272 13.93 10.18 -27.64
CA GLY A 272 14.65 9.33 -28.60
C GLY A 272 14.03 7.93 -28.74
N ALA A 273 14.87 6.92 -28.90
CA ALA A 273 14.47 5.53 -29.15
C ALA A 273 13.49 4.97 -28.09
N ASP A 274 13.74 5.25 -26.81
CA ASP A 274 12.88 4.83 -25.69
C ASP A 274 11.41 5.30 -25.87
N ALA A 275 11.19 6.43 -26.54
CA ALA A 275 9.85 6.95 -26.83
C ALA A 275 9.16 6.19 -27.99
N GLU A 276 9.92 5.73 -28.98
CA GLU A 276 9.40 4.92 -30.09
C GLU A 276 9.06 3.50 -29.62
N GLU A 277 9.93 2.90 -28.79
CA GLU A 277 9.66 1.63 -28.12
C GLU A 277 8.41 1.70 -27.22
N ALA A 278 8.24 2.79 -26.48
CA ALA A 278 7.05 3.01 -25.66
C ALA A 278 5.76 3.07 -26.49
N ARG A 279 5.77 3.75 -27.64
CA ARG A 279 4.62 3.78 -28.58
C ARG A 279 4.35 2.39 -29.14
N ALA A 280 5.38 1.67 -29.59
CA ALA A 280 5.26 0.31 -30.11
C ALA A 280 4.74 -0.68 -29.05
N ALA A 281 5.06 -0.47 -27.77
CA ALA A 281 4.54 -1.26 -26.65
C ALA A 281 3.09 -0.91 -26.23
N GLY A 282 2.44 0.05 -26.89
CA GLY A 282 1.06 0.45 -26.60
C GLY A 282 0.91 1.36 -25.39
N ALA A 283 1.82 2.32 -25.21
CA ALA A 283 1.60 3.48 -24.34
C ALA A 283 0.49 4.39 -24.90
N ASP A 284 -0.42 4.87 -24.04
CA ASP A 284 -1.53 5.71 -24.50
C ASP A 284 -1.10 7.18 -24.74
N ILE A 285 -0.10 7.66 -23.99
CA ILE A 285 0.50 8.99 -24.13
C ILE A 285 2.02 8.85 -23.98
N VAL A 286 2.80 9.40 -24.93
CA VAL A 286 4.27 9.43 -24.86
C VAL A 286 4.76 10.85 -25.14
N GLY A 287 5.65 11.38 -24.30
CA GLY A 287 6.22 12.71 -24.51
C GLY A 287 7.53 12.97 -23.77
N GLY A 288 8.34 13.88 -24.34
CA GLY A 288 9.59 14.36 -23.75
C GLY A 288 9.40 15.66 -22.95
N LYS A 289 10.36 16.58 -23.05
CA LYS A 289 10.32 17.89 -22.36
C LYS A 289 9.11 18.75 -22.73
N GLU A 290 8.66 18.72 -23.98
CA GLU A 290 7.51 19.51 -24.48
C GLU A 290 6.23 19.23 -23.67
N LEU A 291 5.88 17.95 -23.49
CA LEU A 291 4.71 17.52 -22.72
C LEU A 291 4.81 17.93 -21.23
N ILE A 292 6.03 17.96 -20.67
CA ILE A 292 6.27 18.43 -19.30
C ILE A 292 5.94 19.92 -19.18
N GLU A 293 6.24 20.72 -20.21
CA GLU A 293 6.00 22.16 -20.22
C GLU A 293 4.52 22.49 -20.48
N GLU A 294 3.82 21.74 -21.34
CA GLU A 294 2.35 21.82 -21.47
C GLU A 294 1.61 21.53 -20.15
N ILE A 295 2.07 20.52 -19.41
CA ILE A 295 1.49 20.14 -18.10
C ILE A 295 1.84 21.19 -17.04
N ALA A 296 3.05 21.77 -17.07
CA ALA A 296 3.46 22.85 -16.16
C ALA A 296 2.63 24.13 -16.37
N ASN A 297 2.38 24.49 -17.63
CA ASN A 297 1.54 25.63 -18.01
C ASN A 297 0.03 25.37 -17.78
N GLY A 298 -0.36 24.13 -17.45
CA GLY A 298 -1.74 23.76 -17.14
C GLY A 298 -2.65 23.55 -18.36
N THR A 299 -2.11 23.73 -19.57
CA THR A 299 -2.81 23.53 -20.85
C THR A 299 -3.27 22.09 -21.00
N ASN A 300 -2.41 21.12 -20.63
CA ASN A 300 -2.69 19.69 -20.78
C ASN A 300 -2.96 19.01 -19.42
N LYS A 301 -4.12 18.36 -19.29
CA LYS A 301 -4.56 17.68 -18.05
C LYS A 301 -4.47 16.16 -18.23
N LEU A 302 -3.32 15.59 -17.89
CA LEU A 302 -3.04 14.15 -17.97
C LEU A 302 -4.10 13.31 -17.20
N ARG A 303 -4.94 12.57 -17.94
CA ARG A 303 -5.96 11.65 -17.40
C ARG A 303 -5.49 10.19 -17.51
N VAL A 304 -4.46 9.83 -16.76
CA VAL A 304 -3.88 8.47 -16.74
C VAL A 304 -3.84 7.89 -15.32
N ASP A 305 -3.72 6.57 -15.24
CA ASP A 305 -3.68 5.82 -13.97
C ASP A 305 -2.25 5.49 -13.53
N LYS A 306 -1.31 5.30 -14.47
CA LYS A 306 0.13 5.13 -14.19
C LYS A 306 0.98 5.97 -15.15
N CYS A 307 2.12 6.46 -14.68
CA CYS A 307 3.10 7.20 -15.47
C CYS A 307 4.47 6.55 -15.33
N PHE A 308 5.08 6.09 -16.42
CA PHE A 308 6.46 5.59 -16.46
C PHE A 308 7.43 6.70 -16.90
N SER A 309 8.71 6.55 -16.57
CA SER A 309 9.75 7.47 -17.05
C SER A 309 11.10 6.76 -17.16
N THR A 310 11.88 7.15 -18.17
CA THR A 310 13.30 6.78 -18.24
C THR A 310 14.08 7.51 -17.14
N PRO A 311 15.22 6.97 -16.66
CA PRO A 311 16.03 7.64 -15.65
C PRO A 311 16.63 8.97 -16.14
N GLY A 312 16.86 9.13 -17.44
CA GLY A 312 17.33 10.38 -18.04
C GLY A 312 16.27 11.50 -18.04
N MET A 313 15.00 11.16 -18.20
CA MET A 313 13.89 12.13 -18.16
C MET A 313 13.47 12.52 -16.73
N ALA A 314 13.77 11.68 -15.74
CA ALA A 314 13.37 11.87 -14.34
C ALA A 314 13.67 13.25 -13.72
N PRO A 315 14.83 13.91 -13.98
CA PRO A 315 15.11 15.23 -13.42
C PRO A 315 14.16 16.32 -13.95
N HIS A 316 13.75 16.23 -15.22
CA HIS A 316 12.86 17.23 -15.84
C HIS A 316 11.43 17.16 -15.27
N LEU A 317 10.98 15.99 -14.81
CA LEU A 317 9.71 15.82 -14.09
C LEU A 317 9.64 16.63 -12.78
N GLY A 318 10.77 17.14 -12.28
CA GLY A 318 10.83 18.10 -11.17
C GLY A 318 9.90 19.31 -11.37
N LYS A 319 9.80 19.83 -12.61
CA LYS A 319 8.91 20.96 -12.96
C LYS A 319 7.43 20.68 -12.63
N ILE A 320 6.97 19.45 -12.88
CA ILE A 320 5.56 19.02 -12.70
C ILE A 320 5.34 18.16 -11.46
N ALA A 321 6.35 18.00 -10.60
CA ALA A 321 6.32 17.08 -9.46
C ALA A 321 5.16 17.37 -8.48
N GLN A 322 4.76 18.63 -8.30
CA GLN A 322 3.62 18.97 -7.44
C GLN A 322 2.29 18.42 -7.99
N TYR A 323 2.09 18.45 -9.31
CA TYR A 323 0.92 17.90 -9.98
C TYR A 323 0.90 16.37 -9.89
N LEU A 324 2.01 15.71 -10.25
CA LEU A 324 2.14 14.26 -10.21
C LEU A 324 1.98 13.70 -8.79
N ARG A 325 2.59 14.34 -7.77
CA ARG A 325 2.45 13.93 -6.36
C ARG A 325 1.02 14.04 -5.84
N LYS A 326 0.30 15.13 -6.15
CA LYS A 326 -1.13 15.29 -5.79
C LYS A 326 -2.00 14.17 -6.37
N ARG A 327 -1.65 13.64 -7.54
CA ARG A 327 -2.34 12.52 -8.20
C ARG A 327 -1.77 11.13 -7.91
N ARG A 328 -0.69 11.01 -7.14
CA ARG A 328 0.05 9.75 -6.90
C ARG A 328 0.64 9.11 -8.18
N LEU A 329 0.91 9.93 -9.20
CA LEU A 329 1.43 9.54 -10.51
C LEU A 329 2.95 9.79 -10.66
N MET A 330 3.68 9.94 -9.55
CA MET A 330 5.13 10.16 -9.59
C MET A 330 5.86 8.84 -9.90
N PRO A 331 6.74 8.76 -10.91
CA PRO A 331 7.53 7.56 -11.17
C PRO A 331 8.52 7.26 -10.03
N ASP A 332 8.47 6.05 -9.48
CA ASP A 332 9.34 5.58 -8.39
C ASP A 332 10.18 4.38 -8.83
N LYS A 333 11.50 4.41 -8.55
CA LYS A 333 12.39 3.24 -8.75
C LYS A 333 11.90 1.99 -7.99
N LYS A 334 11.35 2.19 -6.79
CA LYS A 334 10.86 1.11 -5.92
C LYS A 334 9.59 0.41 -6.44
N LEU A 335 8.92 0.98 -7.43
CA LEU A 335 7.74 0.40 -8.08
C LEU A 335 8.07 -0.16 -9.48
N GLY A 336 9.34 -0.16 -9.90
CA GLY A 336 9.74 -0.48 -11.28
C GLY A 336 9.27 0.54 -12.32
N THR A 337 8.65 1.64 -11.88
CA THR A 337 8.03 2.66 -12.75
C THR A 337 9.05 3.66 -13.31
N LEU A 338 10.22 3.76 -12.66
CA LEU A 338 11.38 4.47 -13.17
C LEU A 338 12.46 3.47 -13.60
N THR A 339 12.49 3.15 -14.88
CA THR A 339 13.23 2.02 -15.48
C THR A 339 13.56 2.33 -16.95
N SER A 340 14.61 1.71 -17.49
CA SER A 340 14.96 1.81 -18.93
C SER A 340 14.12 0.86 -19.80
N ASP A 341 13.89 -0.38 -19.34
CA ASP A 341 12.96 -1.34 -19.98
C ASP A 341 11.49 -0.92 -19.78
N ILE A 342 11.05 0.07 -20.55
CA ILE A 342 9.64 0.44 -20.68
C ILE A 342 8.80 -0.69 -21.32
N PRO A 343 9.21 -1.34 -22.44
CA PRO A 343 8.33 -2.29 -23.13
C PRO A 343 8.01 -3.54 -22.31
N GLY A 344 8.94 -4.05 -21.50
CA GLY A 344 8.69 -5.16 -20.57
C GLY A 344 7.68 -4.76 -19.48
N GLN A 345 7.88 -3.60 -18.85
CA GLN A 345 6.98 -3.10 -17.80
C GLN A 345 5.56 -2.79 -18.32
N LEU A 346 5.41 -2.31 -19.55
CA LEU A 346 4.09 -2.12 -20.18
C LEU A 346 3.41 -3.47 -20.47
N LYS A 347 4.15 -4.48 -20.95
CA LYS A 347 3.61 -5.83 -21.18
C LYS A 347 3.14 -6.47 -19.88
N GLU A 348 3.91 -6.39 -18.80
CA GLU A 348 3.49 -6.83 -17.46
C GLU A 348 2.23 -6.10 -16.98
N LEU A 349 2.16 -4.78 -17.17
CA LEU A 349 1.03 -3.97 -16.74
C LEU A 349 -0.25 -4.34 -17.49
N ARG A 350 -0.18 -4.50 -18.82
CA ARG A 350 -1.32 -4.95 -19.65
C ARG A 350 -1.71 -6.40 -19.35
N ARG A 351 -0.78 -7.26 -18.91
CA ARG A 351 -1.05 -8.62 -18.37
C ARG A 351 -1.75 -8.64 -17.01
N GLY A 352 -2.09 -7.48 -16.43
CA GLY A 352 -2.85 -7.40 -15.19
C GLY A 352 -2.01 -7.28 -13.93
N ARG A 353 -0.85 -6.61 -14.01
CA ARG A 353 -0.01 -6.34 -12.82
C ARG A 353 -0.66 -5.32 -11.88
N VAL A 354 -0.91 -5.77 -10.64
CA VAL A 354 -1.43 -4.96 -9.53
C VAL A 354 -0.35 -4.81 -8.46
N ASP A 355 -0.07 -3.58 -8.07
CA ASP A 355 0.88 -3.28 -6.99
C ASP A 355 0.08 -3.11 -5.68
N PHE A 356 0.45 -3.85 -4.63
CA PHE A 356 -0.22 -3.80 -3.33
C PHE A 356 0.73 -3.32 -2.22
N LYS A 357 0.15 -2.63 -1.22
CA LYS A 357 0.89 -2.06 -0.09
C LYS A 357 0.05 -2.14 1.17
N MET A 358 0.71 -2.42 2.29
CA MET A 358 0.11 -2.37 3.62
C MET A 358 -0.15 -0.92 4.07
N GLU A 359 -1.35 -0.67 4.58
CA GLU A 359 -1.81 0.60 5.18
C GLU A 359 -1.26 0.78 6.61
N SER A 360 -1.45 1.97 7.19
CA SER A 360 -1.10 2.27 8.58
C SER A 360 -1.85 1.42 9.62
N LYS A 361 -3.02 0.84 9.27
CA LYS A 361 -3.76 -0.10 10.12
C LYS A 361 -3.34 -1.57 9.95
N SER A 362 -2.24 -1.81 9.23
CA SER A 362 -1.75 -3.15 8.89
C SER A 362 -2.75 -3.97 8.07
N ILE A 363 -3.48 -3.31 7.17
CA ILE A 363 -4.40 -3.96 6.23
C ILE A 363 -3.82 -3.82 4.82
N VAL A 364 -3.90 -4.88 4.02
CA VAL A 364 -3.64 -4.84 2.57
C VAL A 364 -4.98 -4.84 1.85
N HIS A 365 -5.08 -4.02 0.80
CA HIS A 365 -6.25 -3.94 -0.08
C HIS A 365 -5.84 -4.33 -1.49
N ALA A 366 -6.61 -5.20 -2.13
CA ALA A 366 -6.38 -5.65 -3.50
C ALA A 366 -7.71 -5.81 -4.25
N GLY A 367 -7.82 -5.17 -5.41
CA GLY A 367 -8.90 -5.43 -6.37
C GLY A 367 -8.56 -6.66 -7.21
N ILE A 368 -9.38 -7.69 -7.10
CA ILE A 368 -9.12 -9.04 -7.66
C ILE A 368 -9.73 -9.22 -9.05
N GLY A 369 -10.84 -8.54 -9.34
CA GLY A 369 -11.59 -8.71 -10.58
C GLY A 369 -12.94 -8.01 -10.49
N LYS A 370 -13.78 -8.21 -11.51
CA LYS A 370 -15.15 -7.71 -11.54
C LYS A 370 -16.17 -8.77 -11.13
N VAL A 371 -17.38 -8.35 -10.77
CA VAL A 371 -18.51 -9.27 -10.51
C VAL A 371 -18.87 -10.08 -11.76
N SER A 372 -18.68 -9.52 -12.96
CA SER A 372 -18.83 -10.25 -14.24
C SER A 372 -17.90 -11.47 -14.42
N PHE A 373 -16.79 -11.58 -13.67
CA PHE A 373 -15.86 -12.71 -13.82
C PHE A 373 -16.47 -14.04 -13.34
N ARG A 374 -16.02 -15.17 -13.88
CA ARG A 374 -16.45 -16.50 -13.41
C ARG A 374 -15.93 -16.78 -12.00
N GLU A 375 -16.63 -17.64 -11.26
CA GLU A 375 -16.27 -17.99 -9.88
C GLU A 375 -14.87 -18.61 -9.78
N ASP A 376 -14.52 -19.48 -10.74
CA ASP A 376 -13.19 -20.09 -10.83
C ASP A 376 -12.08 -19.06 -11.11
N GLN A 377 -12.33 -18.09 -12.00
CA GLN A 377 -11.38 -17.01 -12.31
C GLN A 377 -11.09 -16.14 -11.09
N LEU A 378 -12.13 -15.82 -10.31
CA LEU A 378 -11.97 -15.08 -9.05
C LEU A 378 -11.21 -15.92 -8.00
N ARG A 379 -11.49 -17.23 -7.90
CA ARG A 379 -10.74 -18.15 -7.01
C ARG A 379 -9.25 -18.21 -7.37
N GLU A 380 -8.91 -18.29 -8.65
CA GLU A 380 -7.53 -18.32 -9.13
C GLU A 380 -6.80 -16.99 -8.95
N ASN A 381 -7.45 -15.85 -9.25
CA ASN A 381 -6.91 -14.52 -8.96
C ASN A 381 -6.63 -14.32 -7.45
N ILE A 382 -7.48 -14.89 -6.57
CA ILE A 382 -7.26 -14.86 -5.11
C ILE A 382 -6.10 -15.78 -4.71
N GLY A 383 -5.98 -16.96 -5.33
CA GLY A 383 -4.83 -17.85 -5.15
C GLY A 383 -3.50 -17.16 -5.50
N ALA A 384 -3.46 -16.44 -6.62
CA ALA A 384 -2.33 -15.63 -7.05
C ALA A 384 -1.98 -14.54 -6.03
N PHE A 385 -2.96 -13.70 -5.65
CA PHE A 385 -2.77 -12.66 -4.64
C PHE A 385 -2.24 -13.21 -3.32
N MET A 386 -2.80 -14.31 -2.81
CA MET A 386 -2.37 -14.90 -1.55
C MET A 386 -0.97 -15.52 -1.62
N ASN A 387 -0.56 -16.07 -2.77
CA ASN A 387 0.80 -16.54 -2.99
C ASN A 387 1.81 -15.37 -2.97
N ASP A 388 1.52 -14.29 -3.69
CA ASP A 388 2.44 -13.16 -3.82
C ASP A 388 2.49 -12.32 -2.53
N LEU A 389 1.38 -12.24 -1.79
CA LEU A 389 1.34 -11.68 -0.44
C LEU A 389 2.24 -12.45 0.52
N LEU A 390 2.28 -13.78 0.44
CA LEU A 390 3.19 -14.60 1.25
C LEU A 390 4.65 -14.44 0.85
N ALA A 391 4.95 -14.26 -0.44
CA ALA A 391 6.29 -13.94 -0.91
C ALA A 391 6.76 -12.57 -0.37
N ALA A 392 5.85 -11.61 -0.23
CA ALA A 392 6.10 -10.28 0.35
C ALA A 392 6.20 -10.25 1.89
N LYS A 393 6.31 -11.41 2.57
CA LYS A 393 6.47 -11.49 4.04
C LYS A 393 7.85 -10.98 4.49
N PRO A 394 7.94 -9.97 5.38
CA PRO A 394 9.22 -9.44 5.83
C PRO A 394 9.95 -10.43 6.75
N ALA A 395 11.29 -10.43 6.66
CA ALA A 395 12.14 -11.43 7.31
C ALA A 395 12.05 -11.46 8.85
N GLY A 396 11.66 -10.34 9.49
CA GLY A 396 11.58 -10.21 10.95
C GLY A 396 10.43 -10.97 11.64
N LEU A 397 9.53 -11.62 10.89
CA LEU A 397 8.46 -12.44 11.48
C LEU A 397 8.90 -13.89 11.67
N LYS A 398 8.75 -14.40 12.90
CA LYS A 398 8.96 -15.82 13.22
C LYS A 398 8.16 -16.70 12.24
N LYS A 399 8.86 -17.57 11.50
CA LYS A 399 8.31 -18.40 10.42
C LYS A 399 7.58 -19.66 10.95
N THR A 400 6.86 -19.56 12.07
CA THR A 400 6.23 -20.71 12.74
C THR A 400 5.17 -21.39 11.86
N SER A 401 4.52 -20.66 10.94
CA SER A 401 3.85 -21.26 9.78
C SER A 401 3.72 -20.28 8.61
N LYS A 402 3.16 -20.76 7.49
CA LYS A 402 2.85 -19.99 6.28
C LYS A 402 1.98 -18.76 6.61
N TYR A 403 0.90 -18.94 7.38
CA TYR A 403 -0.08 -17.88 7.67
C TYR A 403 -0.13 -17.39 9.12
N ALA A 404 0.14 -18.22 10.13
CA ALA A 404 -0.06 -17.84 11.54
C ALA A 404 0.87 -16.68 11.94
N GLY A 405 0.31 -15.69 12.64
CA GLY A 405 1.00 -14.45 13.00
C GLY A 405 1.23 -13.47 11.84
N TYR A 406 1.05 -13.89 10.57
CA TYR A 406 1.15 -13.00 9.42
C TYR A 406 -0.23 -12.52 8.95
N VAL A 407 -1.21 -13.43 8.80
CA VAL A 407 -2.60 -13.10 8.44
C VAL A 407 -3.51 -13.35 9.64
N LEU A 408 -4.27 -12.33 10.05
CA LEU A 408 -5.22 -12.39 11.17
C LEU A 408 -6.65 -12.65 10.72
N SER A 409 -7.11 -11.90 9.71
CA SER A 409 -8.43 -12.09 9.11
C SER A 409 -8.42 -11.66 7.64
N VAL A 410 -9.30 -12.26 6.85
CA VAL A 410 -9.52 -11.90 5.44
C VAL A 410 -11.00 -11.66 5.23
N HIS A 411 -11.30 -10.56 4.56
CA HIS A 411 -12.67 -10.18 4.21
C HIS A 411 -12.75 -9.90 2.71
N MET A 412 -13.84 -10.36 2.09
CA MET A 412 -14.18 -10.07 0.70
C MET A 412 -15.40 -9.16 0.65
N CYS A 413 -15.40 -8.16 -0.22
CA CYS A 413 -16.60 -7.38 -0.53
C CYS A 413 -16.65 -7.04 -2.03
N SER A 414 -17.81 -6.59 -2.49
CA SER A 414 -17.91 -5.78 -3.70
C SER A 414 -17.84 -4.29 -3.32
N THR A 415 -17.57 -3.42 -4.30
CA THR A 415 -17.44 -1.96 -4.09
C THR A 415 -18.61 -1.33 -3.32
N MET A 416 -19.85 -1.81 -3.51
CA MET A 416 -21.05 -1.31 -2.82
C MET A 416 -21.66 -2.32 -1.83
N GLY A 417 -21.04 -3.49 -1.66
CA GLY A 417 -21.59 -4.61 -0.90
C GLY A 417 -21.07 -4.75 0.54
N PRO A 418 -21.70 -5.62 1.35
CA PRO A 418 -21.19 -5.98 2.67
C PRO A 418 -19.92 -6.82 2.59
N GLY A 419 -19.12 -6.81 3.66
CA GLY A 419 -17.90 -7.61 3.79
C GLY A 419 -18.14 -8.98 4.42
N PHE A 420 -17.76 -10.04 3.71
CA PHE A 420 -17.87 -11.44 4.13
C PHE A 420 -16.52 -11.95 4.66
N PRO A 421 -16.46 -12.53 5.88
CA PRO A 421 -15.23 -13.12 6.41
C PRO A 421 -14.96 -14.49 5.77
N VAL A 422 -13.72 -14.71 5.32
CA VAL A 422 -13.31 -15.93 4.60
C VAL A 422 -12.36 -16.78 5.45
N SER A 423 -12.54 -18.10 5.41
CA SER A 423 -11.65 -19.05 6.08
C SER A 423 -10.24 -19.04 5.49
N ILE A 424 -9.24 -18.86 6.37
CA ILE A 424 -7.81 -18.90 6.01
C ILE A 424 -7.43 -20.27 5.41
N GLN A 425 -8.07 -21.36 5.84
CA GLN A 425 -7.83 -22.71 5.31
C GLN A 425 -8.29 -22.87 3.85
N SER A 426 -9.34 -22.15 3.45
CA SER A 426 -9.82 -22.16 2.07
C SER A 426 -8.86 -21.36 1.16
N LEU A 427 -8.43 -20.18 1.64
CA LEU A 427 -7.43 -19.36 0.97
C LEU A 427 -6.07 -20.07 0.83
N SER A 428 -5.67 -20.88 1.81
CA SER A 428 -4.44 -21.67 1.67
C SER A 428 -4.53 -22.69 0.54
N ARG A 429 -5.65 -23.42 0.45
CA ARG A 429 -5.90 -24.37 -0.65
C ARG A 429 -5.89 -23.67 -2.01
N ALA A 430 -6.51 -22.49 -2.13
CA ALA A 430 -6.51 -21.72 -3.38
C ALA A 430 -5.08 -21.27 -3.78
N ALA A 431 -4.27 -20.82 -2.83
CA ALA A 431 -2.88 -20.44 -3.09
C ALA A 431 -1.98 -21.65 -3.46
N ASP A 432 -2.19 -22.80 -2.83
CA ASP A 432 -1.46 -24.03 -3.15
C ASP A 432 -1.86 -24.59 -4.53
N ASN A 433 -3.15 -24.50 -4.92
CA ASN A 433 -3.63 -24.84 -6.26
C ASN A 433 -3.07 -23.89 -7.34
N TYR A 434 -3.00 -22.59 -7.08
CA TYR A 434 -2.35 -21.64 -8.01
C TYR A 434 -0.86 -21.98 -8.18
N LYS A 435 -0.19 -22.35 -7.08
CA LYS A 435 1.22 -22.74 -7.13
C LYS A 435 1.45 -24.04 -7.92
N SER A 436 0.59 -25.05 -7.81
CA SER A 436 0.76 -26.28 -8.59
C SER A 436 0.53 -26.08 -10.09
N LEU A 437 -0.35 -25.15 -10.48
CA LEU A 437 -0.61 -24.81 -11.89
C LEU A 437 0.55 -24.05 -12.54
N ASN A 438 1.31 -23.27 -11.77
CA ASN A 438 2.38 -22.39 -12.27
C ASN A 438 3.82 -22.87 -11.93
N VAL A 439 3.99 -24.15 -11.60
CA VAL A 439 5.32 -24.79 -11.35
C VAL A 439 5.79 -25.62 -12.56
N VAL A 440 5.14 -25.43 -13.72
CA VAL A 440 5.56 -25.90 -15.05
C VAL A 440 6.03 -24.71 -15.87
#